data_AF-A0A4Q4CJ42-F1
#
_entry.id   AF-A0A4Q4CJ42-F1
#
_cell.length_a   1.000
_cell.length_b   1.000
_cell.length_c   1.000
_cell.angle_alpha   90.00
_cell.angle_beta   90.00
_cell.angle_gamma   90.00
#
_symmetry.space_group_name_H-M   'P 1'
#
loop_
_entity.id
_entity.type
_entity.pdbx_description
1 polymer ?
#
loop_
_entity_poly.entity_id
_entity_poly.type
_entity_poly.pdbx_seq_one_letter_code
_entity_poly.pdbx_strand_id
1 'polypeptide(L)'
;MPIVFMADDPYAGWARSFLASLRDQAPGAEVFCIPYSDALGEIAALRAEFGFRMVEADFAAIDAFADECFPASQPRRRNLRKLAALDAPGAPYIYLDCDMLVTAPLGEVAALLARAEADLVYWATSSDWVYAAEARAEMAERFPGAPLFSAGNYAVL
;
A
#
# COMPACT_ATOMS: atom_id res chain seq x y z
N MET A 1 13.06 -7.37 2.85
CA MET A 1 12.11 -6.35 3.32
C MET A 1 10.71 -6.87 3.05
N PRO A 2 9.82 -6.88 4.05
CA PRO A 2 8.42 -7.24 3.86
C PRO A 2 7.73 -6.43 2.77
N ILE A 3 6.80 -7.06 2.08
CA ILE A 3 5.93 -6.44 1.08
C ILE A 3 4.52 -6.41 1.64
N VAL A 4 3.88 -5.25 1.59
CA VAL A 4 2.52 -5.02 2.06
C VAL A 4 1.66 -4.63 0.88
N PHE A 5 0.47 -5.19 0.81
CA PHE A 5 -0.56 -4.78 -0.14
C PHE A 5 -1.91 -4.74 0.57
N MET A 6 -2.91 -4.19 -0.09
CA MET A 6 -4.27 -4.10 0.42
C MET A 6 -5.25 -4.63 -0.61
N ALA A 7 -6.18 -5.49 -0.18
CA ALA A 7 -7.19 -6.07 -1.05
C ALA A 7 -8.41 -6.57 -0.26
N ASP A 8 -9.51 -6.77 -0.99
CA ASP A 8 -10.69 -7.54 -0.60
C ASP A 8 -11.21 -8.32 -1.83
N ASP A 9 -12.28 -9.08 -1.68
CA ASP A 9 -12.78 -9.99 -2.72
C ASP A 9 -13.03 -9.32 -4.10
N PRO A 10 -13.62 -8.12 -4.20
CA PRO A 10 -13.71 -7.39 -5.47
C PRO A 10 -12.39 -7.23 -6.25
N TYR A 11 -11.26 -7.20 -5.54
CA TYR A 11 -9.93 -7.05 -6.12
C TYR A 11 -9.14 -8.36 -6.20
N ALA A 12 -9.76 -9.51 -5.92
CA ALA A 12 -9.07 -10.81 -5.90
C ALA A 12 -8.41 -11.16 -7.24
N GLY A 13 -9.02 -10.78 -8.36
CA GLY A 13 -8.42 -10.96 -9.69
C GLY A 13 -7.11 -10.20 -9.86
N TRP A 14 -7.05 -8.94 -9.43
CA TRP A 14 -5.83 -8.13 -9.45
C TRP A 14 -4.80 -8.65 -8.45
N ALA A 15 -5.24 -8.95 -7.22
CA ALA A 15 -4.38 -9.52 -6.19
C ALA A 15 -3.70 -10.82 -6.65
N ARG A 16 -4.42 -11.72 -7.34
CA ARG A 16 -3.83 -12.94 -7.92
C ARG A 16 -2.70 -12.63 -8.91
N SER A 17 -2.91 -11.70 -9.83
CA SER A 17 -1.89 -11.31 -10.81
C SER A 17 -0.68 -10.63 -10.15
N PHE A 18 -0.93 -9.73 -9.20
CA PHE A 18 0.10 -9.09 -8.39
C PHE A 18 0.94 -10.11 -7.63
N LEU A 19 0.30 -11.02 -6.89
CA LEU A 19 0.96 -12.08 -6.11
C LEU A 19 1.75 -13.04 -7.00
N ALA A 20 1.24 -13.39 -8.18
CA ALA A 20 1.97 -14.19 -9.15
C ALA A 20 3.25 -13.48 -9.61
N SER A 21 3.17 -12.18 -9.92
CA SER A 21 4.35 -11.39 -10.29
C SER A 21 5.36 -11.26 -9.14
N LEU A 22 4.89 -11.12 -7.91
CA LEU A 22 5.74 -11.07 -6.71
C LEU A 22 6.49 -12.37 -6.47
N ARG A 23 5.83 -13.52 -6.63
CA ARG A 23 6.48 -14.82 -6.44
C ARG A 23 7.72 -14.98 -7.33
N ASP A 24 7.65 -14.44 -8.55
CA ASP A 24 8.74 -14.52 -9.52
C ASP A 24 9.84 -13.48 -9.25
N GLN A 25 9.48 -12.27 -8.84
CA GLN A 25 10.41 -11.13 -8.72
C GLN A 25 10.91 -10.85 -7.30
N ALA A 26 10.28 -11.43 -6.29
CA ALA A 26 10.65 -11.30 -4.88
C ALA A 26 10.53 -12.67 -4.16
N PRO A 27 11.20 -13.72 -4.66
CA PRO A 27 11.10 -15.04 -4.07
C PRO A 27 11.56 -15.01 -2.61
N GLY A 28 10.71 -15.49 -1.70
CA GLY A 28 10.99 -15.54 -0.26
C GLY A 28 10.73 -14.25 0.51
N ALA A 29 10.24 -13.18 -0.13
CA ALA A 29 9.76 -12.01 0.59
C ALA A 29 8.55 -12.38 1.47
N GLU A 30 8.51 -11.87 2.70
CA GLU A 30 7.31 -11.94 3.52
C GLU A 30 6.26 -10.99 2.96
N VAL A 31 5.06 -11.49 2.72
CA VAL A 31 3.95 -10.72 2.13
C VAL A 31 2.82 -10.57 3.14
N PHE A 32 2.32 -9.35 3.28
CA PHE A 32 1.22 -8.99 4.17
C PHE A 32 0.06 -8.37 3.37
N CYS A 33 -1.15 -8.82 3.67
CA CYS A 33 -2.39 -8.30 3.09
C CYS A 33 -3.16 -7.53 4.15
N ILE A 34 -3.41 -6.25 3.90
CA ILE A 34 -4.33 -5.41 4.66
C ILE A 34 -5.75 -5.63 4.11
N PRO A 35 -6.72 -6.03 4.95
CA PRO A 35 -8.12 -6.09 4.56
C PRO A 35 -8.68 -4.73 4.15
N TYR A 36 -9.05 -4.56 2.88
CA TYR A 36 -9.79 -3.36 2.46
C TYR A 36 -11.22 -3.36 3.01
N SER A 37 -11.82 -4.54 3.20
CA SER A 37 -13.15 -4.72 3.77
C SER A 37 -13.27 -6.06 4.49
N ASP A 38 -14.46 -6.40 4.96
CA ASP A 38 -14.75 -7.69 5.62
C ASP A 38 -15.03 -8.81 4.60
N ALA A 39 -15.16 -8.49 3.31
CA ALA A 39 -15.33 -9.48 2.24
C ALA A 39 -13.97 -10.07 1.86
N LEU A 40 -13.59 -11.17 2.51
CA LEU A 40 -12.26 -11.79 2.38
C LEU A 40 -12.30 -13.28 1.99
N GLY A 41 -13.40 -13.79 1.44
CA GLY A 41 -13.54 -15.19 1.07
C GLY A 41 -12.56 -15.63 -0.02
N GLU A 42 -12.49 -14.85 -1.11
CA GLU A 42 -11.55 -15.09 -2.22
C GLU A 42 -10.12 -14.76 -1.81
N ILE A 43 -9.92 -13.69 -1.04
CA ILE A 43 -8.60 -13.34 -0.50
C ILE A 43 -8.05 -14.45 0.41
N ALA A 44 -8.90 -15.08 1.23
CA ALA A 44 -8.49 -16.21 2.06
C ALA A 44 -8.07 -17.43 1.21
N ALA A 45 -8.70 -17.66 0.06
CA ALA A 45 -8.26 -18.70 -0.87
C ALA A 45 -6.88 -18.37 -1.49
N LEU A 46 -6.66 -17.11 -1.89
CA LEU A 46 -5.34 -16.65 -2.36
C LEU A 46 -4.28 -16.77 -1.27
N ARG A 47 -4.64 -16.54 0.00
CA ARG A 47 -3.72 -16.72 1.13
C ARG A 47 -3.19 -18.15 1.20
N ALA A 48 -4.05 -19.14 0.99
CA ALA A 48 -3.65 -20.54 0.97
C ALA A 48 -2.74 -20.87 -0.24
N GLU A 49 -2.95 -20.21 -1.38
CA GLU A 49 -2.16 -20.42 -2.60
C GLU A 49 -0.78 -19.73 -2.57
N PHE A 50 -0.72 -18.50 -2.06
CA PHE A 50 0.48 -17.64 -2.14
C PHE A 50 1.21 -17.47 -0.80
N GLY A 51 0.62 -17.89 0.32
CA GLY A 51 1.30 -17.95 1.62
C GLY A 51 1.50 -16.60 2.33
N PHE A 52 0.71 -15.57 2.02
CA PHE A 52 0.80 -14.28 2.71
C PHE A 52 0.14 -14.29 4.11
N ARG A 53 0.45 -13.28 4.92
CA ARG A 53 -0.16 -13.04 6.24
C ARG A 53 -1.24 -11.97 6.13
N MET A 54 -2.32 -12.09 6.90
CA MET A 54 -3.27 -10.98 7.04
C MET A 54 -2.76 -10.03 8.11
N VAL A 55 -2.89 -8.73 7.88
CA VAL A 55 -2.64 -7.72 8.91
C VAL A 55 -3.79 -7.73 9.91
N GLU A 56 -3.45 -7.80 11.19
CA GLU A 56 -4.38 -7.69 12.31
C GLU A 56 -4.18 -6.34 12.97
N ALA A 57 -5.22 -5.50 12.96
CA ALA A 57 -5.19 -4.16 13.54
C ALA A 57 -6.61 -3.74 13.96
N ASP A 58 -6.71 -2.65 14.72
CA ASP A 58 -8.00 -2.01 15.00
C ASP A 58 -8.49 -1.20 13.80
N PHE A 59 -9.00 -1.90 12.79
CA PHE A 59 -9.53 -1.26 11.58
C PHE A 59 -10.74 -0.37 11.86
N ALA A 60 -11.49 -0.63 12.93
CA ALA A 60 -12.62 0.21 13.32
C ALA A 60 -12.13 1.59 13.80
N ALA A 61 -11.06 1.64 14.60
CA ALA A 61 -10.44 2.91 14.99
C ALA A 61 -9.86 3.67 13.78
N ILE A 62 -9.22 2.97 12.84
CA ILE A 62 -8.69 3.60 11.61
C ILE A 62 -9.83 4.16 10.75
N ASP A 63 -10.91 3.40 10.57
CA ASP A 63 -12.07 3.83 9.80
C ASP A 63 -12.76 5.04 10.45
N ALA A 64 -12.88 5.05 11.78
CA ALA A 64 -13.43 6.20 12.53
C ALA A 64 -12.56 7.45 12.35
N PHE A 65 -11.23 7.31 12.43
CA PHE A 65 -10.30 8.40 12.14
C PHE A 65 -10.41 8.89 10.69
N ALA A 66 -10.62 7.98 9.74
CA ALA A 66 -10.83 8.33 8.33
C ALA A 66 -12.13 9.11 8.12
N ASP A 67 -13.18 8.79 8.87
CA ASP A 67 -14.45 9.51 8.86
C ASP A 67 -14.28 10.96 9.36
N GLU A 68 -13.49 11.17 10.41
CA GLU A 68 -13.14 12.50 10.93
C GLU A 68 -12.31 13.32 9.94
N CYS A 69 -11.30 12.70 9.32
CA CYS A 69 -10.40 13.39 8.39
C CYS A 69 -11.08 13.74 7.06
N PHE A 70 -11.99 12.89 6.58
CA PHE A 70 -12.57 13.00 5.24
C PHE A 70 -14.10 12.92 5.24
N PRO A 71 -14.82 13.85 5.92
CA PRO A 71 -16.27 13.78 6.13
C PRO A 71 -17.10 13.81 4.84
N ALA A 72 -16.54 14.28 3.72
CA ALA A 72 -17.21 14.34 2.41
C ALA A 72 -16.70 13.32 1.36
N SER A 73 -15.70 12.48 1.67
CA SER A 73 -15.05 11.61 0.67
C SER A 73 -15.15 10.11 1.01
N GLN A 74 -16.38 9.60 1.12
CA GLN A 74 -16.67 8.21 1.52
C GLN A 74 -15.89 7.11 0.77
N PRO A 75 -15.77 7.09 -0.57
CA PRO A 75 -15.22 5.93 -1.28
C PRO A 75 -13.71 5.71 -1.08
N ARG A 76 -12.98 6.68 -0.49
CA ARG A 76 -11.52 6.61 -0.34
C ARG A 76 -11.04 6.48 1.11
N ARG A 77 -11.94 6.48 2.08
CA ARG A 77 -11.59 6.47 3.52
C ARG A 77 -10.82 5.23 3.93
N ARG A 78 -11.23 4.07 3.42
CA ARG A 78 -10.58 2.79 3.71
C ARG A 78 -9.16 2.70 3.18
N ASN A 79 -8.72 3.62 2.32
CA ASN A 79 -7.31 3.73 1.98
C ASN A 79 -6.42 4.09 3.18
N LEU A 80 -6.97 4.67 4.24
CA LEU A 80 -6.23 4.89 5.48
C LEU A 80 -5.91 3.59 6.22
N ARG A 81 -6.56 2.46 5.92
CA ARG A 81 -6.16 1.15 6.47
C ARG A 81 -4.73 0.77 6.11
N LYS A 82 -4.13 1.38 5.07
CA LYS A 82 -2.70 1.30 4.76
C LYS A 82 -1.80 1.66 5.96
N LEU A 83 -2.28 2.51 6.87
CA LEU A 83 -1.56 2.88 8.11
C LEU A 83 -1.34 1.68 9.05
N ALA A 84 -2.14 0.62 8.96
CA ALA A 84 -1.94 -0.59 9.74
C ALA A 84 -0.59 -1.29 9.45
N ALA A 85 0.02 -1.00 8.30
CA ALA A 85 1.35 -1.49 7.96
C ALA A 85 2.45 -1.00 8.94
N LEU A 86 2.23 0.15 9.58
CA LEU A 86 3.16 0.72 10.57
C LEU A 86 3.25 -0.14 11.84
N ASP A 87 2.19 -0.88 12.17
CA ASP A 87 2.17 -1.78 13.32
C ASP A 87 2.49 -3.23 12.93
N ALA A 88 1.99 -3.68 11.77
CA ALA A 88 2.23 -5.03 11.25
C ALA A 88 2.36 -4.98 9.71
N PRO A 89 3.55 -5.23 9.15
CA PRO A 89 4.73 -5.82 9.78
C PRO A 89 5.58 -4.88 10.66
N GLY A 90 5.32 -3.57 10.62
CA GLY A 90 6.25 -2.58 11.14
C GLY A 90 7.35 -2.24 10.14
N ALA A 91 7.99 -1.08 10.33
CA ALA A 91 9.11 -0.66 9.50
C ALA A 91 10.34 -1.60 9.67
N PRO A 92 11.11 -1.87 8.62
CA PRO A 92 10.95 -1.36 7.25
C PRO A 92 10.01 -2.23 6.40
N TYR A 93 9.25 -1.62 5.48
CA TYR A 93 8.42 -2.34 4.52
C TYR A 93 8.26 -1.61 3.18
N ILE A 94 7.90 -2.35 2.13
CA ILE A 94 7.47 -1.82 0.83
C ILE A 94 5.97 -2.01 0.70
N TYR A 95 5.22 -0.94 0.47
CA TYR A 95 3.82 -1.00 0.10
C TYR A 95 3.65 -0.93 -1.43
N LEU A 96 2.80 -1.80 -1.98
CA LEU A 96 2.38 -1.80 -3.38
C LEU A 96 0.86 -2.02 -3.46
N ASP A 97 0.17 -1.26 -4.29
CA ASP A 97 -1.23 -1.55 -4.62
C ASP A 97 -1.36 -2.87 -5.41
N CYS A 98 -2.47 -3.57 -5.20
CA CYS A 98 -2.68 -4.90 -5.81
C CYS A 98 -3.01 -4.84 -7.31
N ASP A 99 -3.22 -3.65 -7.87
CA ASP A 99 -3.39 -3.41 -9.31
C ASP A 99 -2.06 -3.20 -10.04
N MET A 100 -0.92 -3.33 -9.34
CA MET A 100 0.42 -3.26 -9.91
C MET A 100 0.94 -4.64 -10.35
N LEU A 101 1.89 -4.65 -11.29
CA LEU A 101 2.68 -5.82 -11.64
C LEU A 101 4.16 -5.53 -11.38
N VAL A 102 4.83 -6.47 -10.70
CA VAL A 102 6.27 -6.40 -10.49
C VAL A 102 6.96 -7.11 -11.65
N THR A 103 7.71 -6.35 -12.44
CA THR A 103 8.31 -6.83 -13.71
C THR A 103 9.83 -6.99 -13.64
N ALA A 104 10.45 -6.64 -12.51
CA ALA A 104 11.87 -6.76 -12.27
C ALA A 104 12.16 -7.16 -10.82
N PRO A 105 13.33 -7.78 -10.53
CA PRO A 105 13.64 -8.26 -9.19
C PRO A 105 13.64 -7.14 -8.13
N LEU A 106 12.88 -7.32 -7.04
CA LEU A 106 12.81 -6.33 -5.96
C LEU A 106 14.00 -6.38 -5.00
N GLY A 107 14.88 -7.38 -5.10
CA GLY A 107 16.05 -7.50 -4.23
C GLY A 107 16.98 -6.30 -4.32
N GLU A 108 17.22 -5.77 -5.53
CA GLU A 108 18.04 -4.58 -5.74
C GLU A 108 17.39 -3.33 -5.15
N VAL A 109 16.07 -3.18 -5.34
CA VAL A 109 15.30 -2.07 -4.76
C VAL A 109 15.36 -2.11 -3.23
N ALA A 110 15.14 -3.28 -2.62
CA ALA A 110 15.23 -3.44 -1.17
C ALA A 110 16.64 -3.13 -0.62
N ALA A 111 17.70 -3.48 -1.37
CA ALA A 111 19.08 -3.18 -0.98
C ALA A 111 19.40 -1.67 -1.05
N LEU A 112 18.83 -0.95 -2.02
CA LEU A 112 18.96 0.51 -2.11
C LEU A 112 18.18 1.19 -0.97
N LEU A 113 16.95 0.75 -0.72
CA LEU A 113 16.10 1.27 0.35
C LEU A 113 16.75 1.10 1.73
N ALA A 114 17.35 -0.06 2.00
CA ALA A 114 18.05 -0.33 3.26
C ALA A 114 19.27 0.59 3.53
N ARG A 115 19.72 1.36 2.53
CA ARG A 115 20.84 2.30 2.62
C ARG A 115 20.40 3.77 2.56
N ALA A 116 19.12 4.03 2.40
CA ALA A 116 18.62 5.39 2.29
C ALA A 116 18.58 6.03 3.69
N GLU A 117 18.96 7.31 3.76
CA GLU A 117 18.84 8.14 4.97
C GLU A 117 17.51 8.90 4.92
N ALA A 118 16.40 8.17 5.01
CA ALA A 118 15.04 8.71 4.98
C ALA A 118 14.07 7.82 5.78
N ASP A 119 12.99 8.37 6.31
CA ASP A 119 11.93 7.59 6.97
C ASP A 119 10.90 7.04 5.97
N LEU A 120 10.73 7.74 4.83
CA LEU A 120 9.78 7.42 3.77
C LEU A 120 10.43 7.65 2.40
N VAL A 121 10.29 6.67 1.52
CA VAL A 121 10.65 6.77 0.11
C VAL A 121 9.42 6.46 -0.74
N TYR A 122 9.10 7.31 -1.70
CA TYR A 122 8.02 7.08 -2.66
C TYR A 122 8.53 7.27 -4.08
N TRP A 123 7.87 6.69 -5.07
CA TRP A 123 8.29 6.78 -6.46
C TRP A 123 7.11 6.99 -7.42
N ALA A 124 7.42 6.90 -8.72
CA ALA A 124 6.48 7.11 -9.83
C ALA A 124 5.78 8.49 -9.81
N THR A 125 6.57 9.57 -9.74
CA THR A 125 6.08 10.94 -9.88
C THR A 125 5.81 11.32 -11.34
N SER A 126 4.66 10.91 -11.89
CA SER A 126 4.19 11.39 -13.20
C SER A 126 3.60 12.80 -13.09
N SER A 127 3.20 13.43 -14.20
CA SER A 127 2.47 14.71 -14.18
C SER A 127 0.96 14.54 -13.99
N ASP A 128 0.50 13.34 -13.69
CA ASP A 128 -0.90 12.95 -13.70
C ASP A 128 -1.42 12.62 -12.29
N TRP A 129 -2.73 12.44 -12.18
CA TRP A 129 -3.41 11.99 -10.97
C TRP A 129 -3.10 12.87 -9.75
N VAL A 130 -2.44 12.36 -8.71
CA VAL A 130 -2.03 13.18 -7.55
C VAL A 130 -1.07 14.29 -7.93
N TYR A 131 -0.26 14.11 -8.97
CA TYR A 131 0.75 15.09 -9.33
C TYR A 131 0.26 16.11 -10.37
N ALA A 132 -1.02 16.04 -10.77
CA ALA A 132 -1.65 17.02 -11.63
C ALA A 132 -1.55 18.43 -11.02
N ALA A 133 -1.48 19.45 -11.88
CA ALA A 133 -1.28 20.84 -11.45
C ALA A 133 -2.37 21.30 -10.47
N GLU A 134 -3.61 20.92 -10.73
CA GLU A 134 -4.77 21.23 -9.92
C GLU A 134 -4.68 20.59 -8.53
N ALA A 135 -4.31 19.30 -8.47
CA ALA A 135 -4.15 18.56 -7.22
C ALA A 135 -2.99 19.13 -6.38
N ARG A 136 -1.89 19.52 -7.03
CA ARG A 136 -0.76 20.19 -6.37
C ARG A 136 -1.17 21.56 -5.81
N ALA A 137 -1.96 22.33 -6.55
CA ALA A 137 -2.44 23.63 -6.09
C ALA A 137 -3.35 23.48 -4.86
N GLU A 138 -4.31 22.54 -4.90
CA GLU A 138 -5.18 22.23 -3.76
C GLU A 138 -4.37 21.81 -2.52
N MET A 139 -3.36 20.95 -2.70
CA MET A 139 -2.52 20.50 -1.60
C MET A 139 -1.63 21.58 -1.03
N ALA A 140 -1.06 22.46 -1.87
CA ALA A 140 -0.25 23.58 -1.41
C ALA A 140 -1.07 24.59 -0.59
N GLU A 141 -2.35 24.75 -0.88
CA GLU A 141 -3.28 25.58 -0.11
C GLU A 141 -3.60 24.95 1.25
N ARG A 142 -3.94 23.65 1.28
CA ARG A 142 -4.32 22.97 2.53
C ARG A 142 -3.14 22.66 3.45
N PHE A 143 -2.01 22.26 2.89
CA PHE A 143 -0.84 21.82 3.63
C PHE A 143 0.43 22.49 3.08
N PRO A 144 0.65 23.78 3.41
CA PRO A 144 1.78 24.52 2.88
C PRO A 144 3.12 23.85 3.19
N GLY A 145 3.91 23.60 2.15
CA GLY A 145 5.23 22.97 2.25
C GLY A 145 5.22 21.43 2.37
N ALA A 146 4.06 20.79 2.44
CA ALA A 146 3.98 19.34 2.46
C ALA A 146 4.21 18.77 1.03
N PRO A 147 5.15 17.82 0.85
CA PRO A 147 5.30 17.13 -0.42
C PRO A 147 4.09 16.24 -0.66
N LEU A 148 3.66 16.18 -1.92
CA LEU A 148 2.62 15.25 -2.36
C LEU A 148 3.28 13.96 -2.86
N PHE A 149 2.67 12.82 -2.54
CA PHE A 149 3.10 11.53 -3.04
C PHE A 149 1.92 10.61 -3.35
N SER A 150 2.16 9.64 -4.23
CA SER A 150 1.21 8.56 -4.52
C SER A 150 1.27 7.52 -3.41
N ALA A 151 0.13 7.27 -2.75
CA ALA A 151 0.02 6.22 -1.75
C ALA A 151 -0.09 4.81 -2.35
N GLY A 152 0.11 4.64 -3.67
CA GLY A 152 0.05 3.33 -4.32
C GLY A 152 1.37 2.58 -4.34
N ASN A 153 2.49 3.27 -4.13
CA ASN A 153 3.80 2.64 -4.01
C ASN A 153 4.73 3.52 -3.17
N TYR A 154 5.24 2.96 -2.08
CA TYR A 154 6.16 3.62 -1.18
C TYR A 154 6.87 2.59 -0.31
N ALA A 155 7.90 3.02 0.39
CA ALA A 155 8.60 2.26 1.41
C ALA A 155 8.74 3.13 2.67
N VAL A 156 8.51 2.51 3.82
CA VAL A 156 8.84 3.07 5.14
C VAL A 156 10.08 2.34 5.63
N LEU A 157 11.06 3.08 6.14
CA LEU A 157 12.39 2.58 6.48
C LEU A 157 12.66 2.58 7.98
#